data_AF-I0IFW9-F1
#
_entry.id   AF-I0IFW9-F1
#
_cell.length_a   1.000
_cell.length_b   1.000
_cell.length_c   1.000
_cell.angle_alpha   90.00
_cell.angle_beta   90.00
_cell.angle_gamma   90.00
#
_symmetry.space_group_name_H-M   'P 1'
#
loop_
_entity.id
_entity.type
_entity.pdbx_description
1 polymer ?
#
loop_
_entity_poly.entity_id
_entity_poly.type
_entity_poly.pdbx_seq_one_letter_code
_entity_poly.pdbx_strand_id
1 'polypeptide(L)'
;MTTIDPATLPKGEPEGGFDEIHLAARQRDSDRVRTLLDSGVSPDLPNRKEPNGDGGNTPLWFAVQGALGGGMPVADVLLAAGAEVNGRCEYGTTPLHMAASWGHLDMVKCLIEHGADPTTPDDEGRTPRQMAVSGLAKMKQDPIHAKTCHPRIEQWLTAMPKVIAHLEACEA
;
A
#
# COMPACT_ATOMS: atom_id res chain seq x y z
N MET A 1 -0.87 46.91 -12.32
CA MET A 1 0.06 45.82 -12.68
C MET A 1 0.83 45.47 -11.41
N THR A 2 0.25 44.63 -10.57
CA THR A 2 0.84 44.22 -9.30
C THR A 2 1.64 42.95 -9.57
N THR A 3 2.96 43.10 -9.60
CA THR A 3 3.94 42.01 -9.57
C THR A 3 3.70 41.18 -8.30
N ILE A 4 3.33 39.92 -8.48
CA ILE A 4 3.24 38.95 -7.38
C ILE A 4 4.65 38.43 -7.10
N ASP A 5 5.05 38.55 -5.83
CA ASP A 5 6.35 38.17 -5.30
C ASP A 5 6.41 36.62 -5.16
N PRO A 6 7.38 35.90 -5.76
CA PRO A 6 7.42 34.43 -5.74
C PRO A 6 7.65 33.81 -4.35
N ALA A 7 7.81 34.62 -3.29
CA ALA A 7 8.04 34.16 -1.92
C ALA A 7 6.77 34.03 -1.04
N THR A 8 5.58 34.35 -1.56
CA THR A 8 4.31 34.25 -0.80
C THR A 8 3.40 33.09 -1.21
N LEU A 9 3.87 32.17 -2.07
CA LEU A 9 3.14 30.94 -2.36
C LEU A 9 3.15 30.00 -1.14
N PRO A 10 1.97 29.56 -0.63
CA PRO A 10 1.92 28.57 0.44
C PRO A 10 2.63 27.29 -0.03
N LYS A 11 3.60 26.82 0.75
CA LYS A 11 4.22 25.50 0.56
C LYS A 11 3.13 24.43 0.73
N GLY A 12 2.64 23.85 -0.37
CA GLY A 12 1.81 22.64 -0.28
C GLY A 12 0.73 22.43 -1.32
N GLU A 13 0.73 23.11 -2.48
CA GLU A 13 -0.18 22.72 -3.56
C GLU A 13 0.57 21.90 -4.62
N PRO A 14 0.24 20.61 -4.81
CA PRO A 14 0.77 19.82 -5.91
C PRO A 14 0.04 20.26 -7.19
N GLU A 15 0.70 21.08 -8.00
CA GLU A 15 0.26 21.31 -9.37
C GLU A 15 0.50 20.04 -10.19
N GLY A 16 -0.58 19.27 -10.39
CA GLY A 16 -0.68 18.24 -11.41
C GLY A 16 -0.60 16.82 -10.89
N GLY A 17 -1.76 16.22 -10.58
CA GLY A 17 -2.13 14.79 -10.74
C GLY A 17 -1.32 13.68 -10.05
N PHE A 18 0.01 13.79 -9.98
CA PHE A 18 0.92 12.73 -9.57
C PHE A 18 0.69 12.33 -8.13
N ASP A 19 0.74 13.26 -7.18
CA ASP A 19 0.61 12.92 -5.75
C ASP A 19 -0.85 12.82 -5.28
N GLU A 20 -1.80 13.36 -6.07
CA GLU A 20 -3.20 13.44 -5.66
C GLU A 20 -3.88 12.07 -5.64
N ILE A 21 -3.56 11.18 -6.59
CA ILE A 21 -4.11 9.83 -6.63
C ILE A 21 -3.57 8.96 -5.48
N HIS A 22 -2.29 9.10 -5.11
CA HIS A 22 -1.72 8.41 -3.94
C HIS A 22 -2.31 8.92 -2.65
N LEU A 23 -2.48 10.23 -2.53
CA LEU A 23 -3.08 10.84 -1.35
C LEU A 23 -4.53 10.40 -1.17
N ALA A 24 -5.32 10.42 -2.25
CA ALA A 24 -6.69 9.90 -2.24
C ALA A 24 -6.73 8.42 -1.85
N ALA A 25 -5.82 7.60 -2.39
CA ALA A 25 -5.74 6.19 -2.04
C ALA A 25 -5.38 5.96 -0.57
N ARG A 26 -4.39 6.71 -0.04
CA ARG A 26 -3.99 6.68 1.37
C ARG A 26 -5.10 7.14 2.31
N GLN A 27 -5.89 8.12 1.88
CA GLN A 27 -7.06 8.63 2.62
C GLN A 27 -8.29 7.74 2.48
N ARG A 28 -8.24 6.71 1.61
CA ARG A 28 -9.33 5.76 1.33
C ARG A 28 -10.53 6.42 0.65
N ASP A 29 -10.27 7.46 -0.13
CA ASP A 29 -11.28 8.19 -0.88
C ASP A 29 -11.47 7.55 -2.27
N SER A 30 -12.34 6.54 -2.34
CA SER A 30 -12.60 5.81 -3.58
C SER A 30 -13.25 6.68 -4.67
N ASP A 31 -14.06 7.67 -4.27
CA ASP A 31 -14.73 8.56 -5.22
C ASP A 31 -13.75 9.56 -5.84
N ARG A 32 -12.81 10.08 -5.03
CA ARG A 32 -11.71 10.90 -5.54
C ARG A 32 -10.80 10.11 -6.46
N VAL A 33 -10.45 8.87 -6.10
CA VAL A 33 -9.65 7.97 -6.96
C VAL A 33 -10.37 7.72 -8.28
N ARG A 34 -11.67 7.38 -8.26
CA ARG A 34 -12.47 7.19 -9.48
C ARG A 34 -12.45 8.43 -10.37
N THR A 35 -12.68 9.61 -9.80
CA THR A 35 -12.67 10.88 -10.53
C THR A 35 -11.31 11.14 -11.21
N LEU A 36 -10.19 10.81 -10.53
CA LEU A 36 -8.85 10.96 -11.10
C LEU A 36 -8.61 10.00 -12.27
N LEU A 37 -9.02 8.74 -12.13
CA LEU A 37 -8.92 7.75 -13.20
C LEU A 37 -9.76 8.15 -14.40
N ASP A 38 -10.99 8.64 -14.17
CA ASP A 38 -11.89 9.15 -15.22
C ASP A 38 -11.29 10.37 -15.94
N SER A 39 -10.44 11.16 -15.26
CA SER A 39 -9.72 12.28 -15.88
C SER A 39 -8.49 11.86 -16.71
N GLY A 40 -8.18 10.56 -16.75
CA GLY A 40 -7.09 9.98 -17.53
C GLY A 40 -5.78 9.78 -16.77
N VAL A 41 -5.78 9.94 -15.43
CA VAL A 41 -4.62 9.60 -14.59
C VAL A 41 -4.40 8.09 -14.62
N SER A 42 -3.16 7.65 -14.81
CA SER A 42 -2.83 6.22 -14.79
C SER A 42 -3.04 5.61 -13.40
N PRO A 43 -3.66 4.42 -13.28
CA PRO A 43 -3.81 3.72 -12.01
C PRO A 43 -2.48 3.20 -11.44
N ASP A 44 -1.43 3.14 -12.26
CA ASP A 44 -0.10 2.58 -11.91
C ASP A 44 0.96 3.65 -11.69
N LEU A 45 0.54 4.91 -11.62
CA LEU A 45 1.43 6.04 -11.52
C LEU A 45 2.33 5.92 -10.28
N PRO A 46 3.66 5.81 -10.40
CA PRO A 46 4.52 5.76 -9.22
C PRO A 46 4.58 7.14 -8.54
N ASN A 47 4.55 7.14 -7.21
CA ASN A 47 4.74 8.38 -6.45
C ASN A 47 6.19 8.88 -6.57
N ARG A 48 6.38 10.19 -6.39
CA ARG A 48 7.72 10.78 -6.39
C ARG A 48 8.58 10.19 -5.27
N LYS A 49 9.86 10.02 -5.56
CA LYS A 49 10.87 9.70 -4.55
C LYS A 49 11.03 10.83 -3.53
N GLU A 50 10.81 10.49 -2.28
CA GLU A 50 11.01 11.34 -1.12
C GLU A 50 12.50 11.41 -0.73
N PRO A 51 12.96 12.49 -0.07
CA PRO A 51 14.35 12.64 0.35
C PRO A 51 14.86 11.55 1.30
N ASN A 52 13.95 10.83 1.95
CA ASN A 52 14.26 9.71 2.85
C ASN A 52 14.53 8.38 2.11
N GLY A 53 14.38 8.35 0.78
CA GLY A 53 14.58 7.16 -0.05
C GLY A 53 13.30 6.39 -0.38
N ASP A 54 12.15 6.75 0.19
CA ASP A 54 10.88 6.09 -0.10
C ASP A 54 10.30 6.64 -1.41
N GLY A 55 9.87 5.77 -2.34
CA GLY A 55 9.33 6.20 -3.63
C GLY A 55 8.92 5.03 -4.52
N GLY A 56 8.37 5.36 -5.69
CA GLY A 56 7.99 4.36 -6.69
C GLY A 56 6.76 3.53 -6.31
N ASN A 57 6.04 3.92 -5.25
CA ASN A 57 4.85 3.22 -4.79
C ASN A 57 3.66 3.57 -5.70
N THR A 58 2.89 2.56 -6.09
CA THR A 58 1.66 2.74 -6.87
C THR A 58 0.50 3.18 -5.96
N PRO A 59 -0.59 3.77 -6.51
CA PRO A 59 -1.79 4.08 -5.74
C PRO A 59 -2.35 2.85 -5.03
N LEU A 60 -2.26 1.67 -5.66
CA LEU A 60 -2.70 0.39 -5.07
C LEU A 60 -1.88 0.05 -3.82
N TRP A 61 -0.57 0.29 -3.85
CA TRP A 61 0.29 0.12 -2.67
C TRP A 61 -0.17 1.01 -1.49
N PHE A 62 -0.56 2.26 -1.76
CA PHE A 62 -1.10 3.15 -0.73
C PHE A 62 -2.51 2.76 -0.27
N ALA A 63 -3.34 2.17 -1.12
CA ALA A 63 -4.65 1.65 -0.73
C ALA A 63 -4.53 0.49 0.27
N VAL A 64 -3.49 -0.33 0.15
CA VAL A 64 -3.18 -1.39 1.12
C VAL A 64 -2.69 -0.82 2.46
N GLN A 65 -2.05 0.35 2.44
CA GLN A 65 -1.50 1.00 3.62
C GLN A 65 -2.62 1.49 4.56
N GLY A 66 -2.72 0.90 5.76
CA GLY A 66 -3.39 1.55 6.88
C GLY A 66 -3.94 0.63 7.97
N ALA A 67 -3.61 0.94 9.22
CA ALA A 67 -3.89 0.12 10.41
C ALA A 67 -5.37 -0.19 10.74
N LEU A 68 -6.33 0.38 10.00
CA LEU A 68 -7.76 0.32 10.34
C LEU A 68 -8.61 -0.47 9.33
N GLY A 69 -8.01 -1.05 8.29
CA GLY A 69 -8.79 -1.62 7.18
C GLY A 69 -9.59 -0.55 6.42
N GLY A 70 -10.29 -0.91 5.35
CA GLY A 70 -11.10 0.07 4.58
C GLY A 70 -10.41 0.69 3.36
N GLY A 71 -9.23 0.20 3.00
CA GLY A 71 -8.64 0.43 1.68
C GLY A 71 -9.26 -0.45 0.58
N MET A 72 -10.10 -1.43 0.93
CA MET A 72 -10.76 -2.34 -0.01
C MET A 72 -11.51 -1.59 -1.13
N PRO A 73 -12.39 -0.60 -0.86
CA PRO A 73 -13.09 0.10 -1.93
C PRO A 73 -12.15 0.82 -2.91
N VAL A 74 -11.02 1.33 -2.42
CA VAL A 74 -10.00 1.96 -3.27
C VAL A 74 -9.28 0.89 -4.10
N ALA A 75 -8.87 -0.20 -3.47
CA ALA A 75 -8.21 -1.31 -4.18
C ALA A 75 -9.12 -1.87 -5.28
N ASP A 76 -10.40 -2.07 -5.00
CA ASP A 76 -11.40 -2.53 -5.97
C ASP A 76 -11.52 -1.56 -7.15
N VAL A 77 -11.57 -0.24 -6.90
CA VAL A 77 -11.61 0.78 -7.97
C VAL A 77 -10.34 0.77 -8.80
N LEU A 78 -9.16 0.68 -8.17
CA LEU A 78 -7.88 0.64 -8.87
C LEU A 78 -7.72 -0.63 -9.71
N LEU A 79 -8.04 -1.80 -9.14
CA LEU A 79 -7.99 -3.08 -9.84
C LEU A 79 -9.01 -3.14 -10.98
N ALA A 80 -10.21 -2.60 -10.79
CA ALA A 80 -11.22 -2.49 -11.86
C ALA A 80 -10.78 -1.54 -12.98
N ALA A 81 -9.95 -0.53 -12.67
CA ALA A 81 -9.33 0.35 -13.65
C ALA A 81 -8.08 -0.25 -14.33
N GLY A 82 -7.72 -1.49 -13.98
CA GLY A 82 -6.59 -2.21 -14.58
C GLY A 82 -5.25 -1.91 -13.91
N ALA A 83 -5.23 -1.52 -12.64
CA ALA A 83 -3.98 -1.37 -11.88
C ALA A 83 -3.18 -2.69 -11.87
N GLU A 84 -1.88 -2.58 -12.08
CA GLU A 84 -0.91 -3.66 -11.98
C GLU A 84 -0.79 -4.13 -10.52
N VAL A 85 -1.35 -5.31 -10.27
CA VAL A 85 -1.41 -5.94 -8.95
C VAL A 85 -0.01 -6.28 -8.40
N ASN A 86 0.95 -6.51 -9.30
CA ASN A 86 2.34 -6.83 -8.94
C ASN A 86 3.27 -5.61 -9.00
N GLY A 87 2.73 -4.38 -9.00
CA GLY A 87 3.52 -3.16 -9.07
C GLY A 87 4.57 -3.09 -7.96
N ARG A 88 5.85 -3.06 -8.33
CA ARG A 88 6.97 -3.05 -7.37
C ARG A 88 7.35 -1.60 -7.03
N CYS A 89 7.57 -1.34 -5.75
CA CYS A 89 8.21 -0.10 -5.31
C CYS A 89 9.75 -0.18 -5.39
N GLU A 90 10.45 0.87 -4.95
CA GLU A 90 11.92 0.91 -4.96
C GLU A 90 12.63 -0.15 -4.12
N TYR A 91 11.93 -0.78 -3.16
CA TYR A 91 12.46 -1.90 -2.36
C TYR A 91 12.04 -3.27 -2.92
N GLY A 92 11.46 -3.28 -4.13
CA GLY A 92 10.95 -4.49 -4.74
C GLY A 92 9.68 -5.04 -4.11
N THR A 93 9.10 -4.33 -3.13
CA THR A 93 7.87 -4.80 -2.47
C THR A 93 6.66 -4.54 -3.36
N THR A 94 5.74 -5.49 -3.35
CA THR A 94 4.45 -5.43 -4.06
C THR A 94 3.32 -5.07 -3.09
N PRO A 95 2.12 -4.68 -3.57
CA PRO A 95 0.94 -4.54 -2.73
C PRO A 95 0.67 -5.78 -1.86
N LEU A 96 0.98 -6.97 -2.36
CA LEU A 96 0.83 -8.22 -1.60
C LEU A 96 1.79 -8.34 -0.42
N HIS A 97 3.05 -7.91 -0.57
CA HIS A 97 4.01 -7.82 0.53
C HIS A 97 3.48 -6.93 1.66
N MET A 98 2.93 -5.76 1.30
CA MET A 98 2.34 -4.85 2.26
C MET A 98 1.10 -5.44 2.93
N ALA A 99 0.18 -6.04 2.17
CA ALA A 99 -1.03 -6.64 2.71
C ALA A 99 -0.68 -7.77 3.69
N ALA A 100 0.36 -8.55 3.37
CA ALA A 100 0.90 -9.61 4.19
C ALA A 100 1.53 -9.07 5.49
N SER A 101 2.32 -7.99 5.42
CA SER A 101 2.94 -7.36 6.60
C SER A 101 1.92 -6.71 7.53
N TRP A 102 0.86 -6.11 6.99
CA TRP A 102 -0.18 -5.42 7.77
C TRP A 102 -1.32 -6.34 8.22
N GLY A 103 -1.38 -7.59 7.75
CA GLY A 103 -2.37 -8.57 8.21
C GLY A 103 -3.76 -8.41 7.66
N HIS A 104 -3.87 -7.80 6.49
CA HIS A 104 -5.15 -7.58 5.83
C HIS A 104 -5.54 -8.83 5.05
N LEU A 105 -6.06 -9.85 5.74
CA LEU A 105 -6.42 -11.14 5.12
C LEU A 105 -7.33 -10.99 3.90
N ASP A 106 -8.34 -10.12 3.98
CA ASP A 106 -9.29 -9.91 2.88
C ASP A 106 -8.61 -9.23 1.67
N MET A 107 -7.67 -8.32 1.93
CA MET A 107 -6.87 -7.69 0.89
C MET A 107 -5.90 -8.69 0.23
N VAL A 108 -5.26 -9.55 1.03
CA VAL A 108 -4.39 -10.62 0.50
C VAL A 108 -5.17 -11.53 -0.44
N LYS A 109 -6.37 -11.96 -0.05
CA LYS A 109 -7.25 -12.78 -0.90
C LYS A 109 -7.63 -12.06 -2.19
N CYS A 110 -8.10 -10.81 -2.08
CA CYS A 110 -8.46 -10.00 -3.24
C CYS A 110 -7.29 -9.85 -4.22
N LEU A 111 -6.11 -9.49 -3.73
CA LEU A 111 -4.91 -9.36 -4.58
C LEU A 111 -4.56 -10.68 -5.28
N ILE A 112 -4.63 -11.82 -4.59
CA ILE A 112 -4.36 -13.15 -5.18
C ILE A 112 -5.43 -13.52 -6.23
N GLU A 113 -6.71 -13.26 -5.96
CA GLU A 113 -7.81 -13.46 -6.91
C GLU A 113 -7.63 -12.62 -8.18
N HIS A 114 -7.03 -11.43 -8.05
CA HIS A 114 -6.67 -10.56 -9.16
C HIS A 114 -5.30 -10.87 -9.80
N GLY A 115 -4.64 -11.97 -9.43
CA GLY A 115 -3.42 -12.45 -10.07
C GLY A 115 -2.11 -11.96 -9.43
N ALA A 116 -2.13 -11.52 -8.17
CA ALA A 116 -0.90 -11.26 -7.43
C ALA A 116 -0.08 -12.54 -7.27
N ASP A 117 1.22 -12.46 -7.50
CA ASP A 117 2.15 -13.58 -7.32
C ASP A 117 2.61 -13.68 -5.86
N PRO A 118 2.21 -14.73 -5.11
CA PRO A 118 2.63 -14.93 -3.71
C PRO A 118 4.09 -15.36 -3.57
N THR A 119 4.78 -15.69 -4.66
CA THR A 119 6.16 -16.20 -4.66
C THR A 119 7.19 -15.15 -5.03
N THR A 120 6.76 -14.00 -5.57
CA THR A 120 7.67 -12.92 -5.99
C THR A 120 8.47 -12.39 -4.80
N PRO A 121 9.81 -12.41 -4.83
CA PRO A 121 10.64 -11.87 -3.75
C PRO A 121 10.80 -10.34 -3.84
N ASP A 122 10.87 -9.68 -2.69
CA ASP A 122 11.36 -8.29 -2.56
C ASP A 122 12.89 -8.21 -2.80
N ASP A 123 13.46 -7.00 -2.73
CA ASP A 123 14.90 -6.82 -2.99
C ASP A 123 15.80 -7.38 -1.86
N GLU A 124 15.23 -7.69 -0.69
CA GLU A 124 15.89 -8.44 0.38
C GLU A 124 15.76 -9.97 0.19
N GLY A 125 15.12 -10.42 -0.90
CA GLY A 125 14.88 -11.83 -1.19
C GLY A 125 13.76 -12.45 -0.36
N ARG A 126 12.90 -11.64 0.26
CA ARG A 126 11.78 -12.13 1.09
C ARG A 126 10.52 -12.22 0.25
N THR A 127 9.80 -13.33 0.34
CA THR A 127 8.44 -13.45 -0.20
C THR A 127 7.42 -12.72 0.70
N PRO A 128 6.19 -12.42 0.22
CA PRO A 128 5.12 -11.88 1.05
C PRO A 128 4.89 -12.69 2.34
N ARG A 129 4.94 -14.02 2.26
CA ARG A 129 4.81 -14.90 3.42
C ARG A 129 5.98 -14.73 4.40
N GLN A 130 7.21 -14.73 3.89
CA GLN A 130 8.40 -14.55 4.74
C GLN A 130 8.40 -13.20 5.44
N MET A 131 7.90 -12.15 4.77
CA MET A 131 7.70 -10.83 5.36
C MET A 131 6.67 -10.87 6.51
N ALA A 132 5.52 -11.54 6.32
CA ALA A 132 4.52 -11.71 7.38
C ALA A 132 5.05 -12.49 8.58
N VAL A 133 5.79 -13.59 8.35
CA VAL A 133 6.42 -14.40 9.41
C VAL A 133 7.45 -13.58 10.19
N SER A 134 8.34 -12.86 9.50
CA SER A 134 9.36 -12.02 10.12
C SER A 134 8.74 -10.87 10.92
N GLY A 135 7.73 -10.20 10.35
CA GLY A 135 6.96 -9.15 11.03
C GLY A 135 6.30 -9.67 12.30
N LEU A 136 5.62 -10.82 12.24
CA LEU A 136 5.00 -11.46 13.41
C LEU A 136 6.02 -11.77 14.51
N ALA A 137 7.19 -12.27 14.15
CA ALA A 137 8.25 -12.56 15.12
C ALA A 137 8.78 -11.27 15.80
N LYS A 138 9.06 -10.23 15.01
CA LYS A 138 9.54 -8.92 15.54
C LYS A 138 8.53 -8.28 16.48
N MET A 139 7.26 -8.24 16.11
CA MET A 139 6.20 -7.63 16.92
C MET A 139 5.92 -8.40 18.22
N LYS A 140 6.15 -9.72 18.24
CA LYS A 140 6.08 -10.52 19.48
C LYS A 140 7.28 -10.26 20.41
N GLN A 141 8.44 -9.93 19.85
CA GLN A 141 9.66 -9.64 20.62
C GLN A 141 9.66 -8.25 21.25
N ASP A 142 9.04 -7.26 20.60
CA ASP A 142 8.91 -5.90 21.14
C ASP A 142 7.44 -5.41 21.17
N PRO A 143 6.70 -5.72 22.24
CA PRO A 143 5.30 -5.32 22.39
C PRO A 143 5.10 -3.81 22.56
N ILE A 144 6.13 -3.06 22.95
CA ILE A 144 6.03 -1.60 23.15
C ILE A 144 6.01 -0.94 21.77
N HIS A 145 6.97 -1.28 20.91
CA HIS A 145 7.00 -0.80 19.53
C HIS A 145 5.77 -1.26 18.73
N ALA A 146 5.31 -2.50 18.96
CA ALA A 146 4.14 -3.05 18.29
C ALA A 146 2.86 -2.23 18.56
N LYS A 147 2.68 -1.74 19.79
CA LYS A 147 1.53 -0.90 20.17
C LYS A 147 1.58 0.49 19.54
N THR A 148 2.77 1.01 19.24
CA THR A 148 2.94 2.32 18.58
C THR A 148 2.71 2.26 17.07
N CYS A 149 3.05 1.13 16.44
CA CYS A 149 2.95 0.96 14.98
C CYS A 149 1.58 0.41 14.52
N HIS A 150 0.92 -0.38 15.37
CA HIS A 150 -0.43 -0.89 15.14
C HIS A 150 -1.34 -0.48 16.30
N PRO A 151 -2.18 0.57 16.15
CA PRO A 151 -3.16 0.97 17.17
C PRO A 151 -4.18 -0.14 17.52
N ARG A 152 -4.18 -1.27 16.79
CA ARG A 152 -4.94 -2.49 17.06
C ARG A 152 -4.08 -3.76 16.98
N ILE A 153 -2.93 -3.77 17.65
CA ILE A 153 -1.97 -4.88 17.62
C ILE A 153 -2.57 -6.26 17.96
N GLU A 154 -3.54 -6.32 18.89
CA GLU A 154 -4.26 -7.56 19.25
C GLU A 154 -5.01 -8.18 18.05
N GLN A 155 -5.69 -7.35 17.27
CA GLN A 155 -6.41 -7.78 16.06
C GLN A 155 -5.43 -8.24 14.99
N TRP A 156 -4.33 -7.50 14.83
CA TRP A 156 -3.24 -7.86 13.92
C TRP A 156 -2.62 -9.21 14.29
N LEU A 157 -2.25 -9.43 15.55
CA LEU A 157 -1.69 -10.69 16.04
C LEU A 157 -2.62 -11.89 15.82
N THR A 158 -3.94 -11.65 15.87
CA THR A 158 -4.96 -12.68 15.62
C THR A 158 -5.14 -12.97 14.12
N ALA A 159 -4.98 -11.96 13.26
CA ALA A 159 -5.12 -12.09 11.81
C ALA A 159 -3.87 -12.71 11.15
N MET A 160 -2.68 -12.39 11.66
CA MET A 160 -1.37 -12.81 11.12
C MET A 160 -1.26 -14.31 10.82
N PRO A 161 -1.58 -15.25 11.73
CA PRO A 161 -1.49 -16.68 11.45
C PRO A 161 -2.38 -17.11 10.27
N LYS A 162 -3.54 -16.48 10.08
CA LYS A 162 -4.44 -16.79 8.97
C LYS A 162 -3.88 -16.31 7.63
N VAL A 163 -3.23 -15.14 7.63
CA VAL A 163 -2.55 -14.60 6.45
C VAL A 163 -1.39 -15.51 6.04
N ILE A 164 -0.55 -15.90 7.00
CA ILE A 164 0.58 -16.81 6.74
C ILE A 164 0.10 -18.13 6.18
N ALA A 165 -0.93 -18.74 6.79
CA ALA A 165 -1.48 -20.01 6.33
C ALA A 165 -2.11 -19.91 4.93
N HIS A 166 -2.76 -18.78 4.62
CA HIS A 166 -3.33 -18.57 3.28
C HIS A 166 -2.25 -18.41 2.22
N LEU A 167 -1.22 -17.60 2.47
CA LEU A 167 -0.09 -17.44 1.55
C LEU A 167 0.64 -18.78 1.33
N GLU A 168 0.85 -19.56 2.40
CA GLU A 168 1.44 -20.90 2.30
C GLU A 168 0.60 -21.85 1.42
N ALA A 169 -0.72 -21.78 1.50
CA ALA A 169 -1.60 -22.58 0.65
C ALA A 169 -1.58 -22.13 -0.83
N CYS A 170 -1.22 -20.88 -1.11
CA CYS A 170 -1.09 -20.35 -2.47
C CYS A 170 0.32 -20.58 -3.07
N GLU A 171 1.31 -20.90 -2.24
CA GLU A 171 2.68 -21.26 -2.66
C GLU A 171 2.81 -22.76 -3.04
N ALA A 172 1.82 -23.60 -2.69
CA ALA A 172 1.84 -25.06 -2.83
C ALA A 172 1.17 -25.57 -4.12
#